data_AF-A0A349MGD8-F1
#
_entry.id   AF-A0A349MGD8-F1
#
_cell.length_a   1.000
_cell.length_b   1.000
_cell.length_c   1.000
_cell.angle_alpha   90.00
_cell.angle_beta   90.00
_cell.angle_gamma   90.00
#
_symmetry.space_group_name_H-M   'P 1'
#
loop_
_entity.id
_entity.type
_entity.pdbx_description
1 polymer ?
#
loop_
_entity_poly.entity_id
_entity_poly.type
_entity_poly.pdbx_seq_one_letter_code
_entity_poly.pdbx_strand_id
1 'polypeptide(L)'
;NVAIRTVTWWGPEAGEMGLGGGIVADSQMEAEWDELSHKGQFLEAPPRPFGLIETCLVNHAGVIEHLAAHMRRLTNSAKELGFPYDGDA
;
A
#
# COMPACT_ATOMS: atom_id res chain seq x y z
N ASN A 1 12.17 1.94 4.81
CA ASN A 1 11.29 1.63 3.66
C ASN A 1 11.72 0.33 3.03
N VAL A 2 10.97 -0.74 3.28
CA VAL A 2 11.21 -2.04 2.63
C VAL A 2 10.41 -2.02 1.33
N ALA A 3 11.07 -1.64 0.24
CA ALA A 3 10.48 -1.56 -1.11
C ALA A 3 10.41 -2.95 -1.76
N ILE A 4 9.78 -3.93 -1.11
CA ILE A 4 9.88 -5.33 -1.55
C ILE A 4 8.87 -5.69 -2.66
N ARG A 5 7.94 -4.83 -3.08
CA ARG A 5 6.88 -5.22 -4.07
C ARG A 5 6.50 -4.11 -5.05
N THR A 6 7.49 -3.37 -5.54
CA THR A 6 7.27 -2.42 -6.64
C THR A 6 7.34 -3.16 -7.97
N VAL A 7 6.33 -2.98 -8.81
CA VAL A 7 6.34 -3.53 -10.17
C VAL A 7 6.97 -2.50 -11.11
N THR A 8 7.94 -2.94 -11.90
CA THR A 8 8.55 -2.17 -12.98
C THR A 8 8.11 -2.79 -14.30
N TRP A 9 7.55 -2.00 -15.20
CA TRP A 9 7.19 -2.45 -16.55
C TRP A 9 8.18 -1.91 -17.59
N TRP A 10 8.51 -2.74 -18.58
CA TRP A 10 9.33 -2.36 -19.75
C TRP A 10 8.51 -2.32 -21.04
N GLY A 11 7.20 -2.48 -20.94
CA GLY A 11 6.27 -2.52 -22.06
C GLY A 11 4.95 -3.16 -21.64
N PRO A 12 4.00 -3.32 -22.58
CA PRO A 12 2.68 -3.90 -22.28
C PRO A 12 2.73 -5.39 -21.88
N GLU A 13 3.78 -6.11 -22.26
CA GLU A 13 3.86 -7.58 -22.11
C GLU A 13 4.92 -8.03 -21.11
N ALA A 14 5.77 -7.12 -20.62
CA ALA A 14 6.91 -7.48 -19.80
C ALA A 14 7.13 -6.48 -18.67
N GLY A 15 7.36 -7.04 -17.48
CA GLY A 15 7.75 -6.32 -16.29
C GLY A 15 8.33 -7.27 -15.27
N GLU A 16 8.84 -6.72 -14.19
CA GLU A 16 9.39 -7.45 -13.06
C GLU A 16 8.85 -6.88 -11.75
N MET A 17 8.80 -7.73 -10.74
CA MET A 17 8.53 -7.34 -9.38
C MET A 17 9.40 -8.17 -8.46
N GLY A 18 10.09 -7.50 -7.54
CA GLY A 18 10.81 -8.20 -6.48
C GLY A 18 9.85 -9.00 -5.59
N LEU A 19 10.26 -10.19 -5.20
CA LEU A 19 9.64 -10.95 -4.12
C LEU A 19 10.74 -11.39 -3.17
N GLY A 20 10.55 -11.17 -1.88
CA GLY A 20 11.58 -11.46 -0.90
C GLY A 20 11.12 -11.34 0.55
N GLY A 21 11.99 -11.81 1.44
CA GLY A 21 11.85 -11.78 2.88
C GLY A 21 13.24 -11.81 3.52
N GLY A 22 13.30 -11.62 4.84
CA GLY A 22 14.53 -11.85 5.58
C GLY A 22 14.61 -13.32 5.96
N ILE A 23 15.67 -14.01 5.55
CA ILE A 23 15.96 -15.37 6.00
C ILE A 23 16.69 -15.28 7.35
N VAL A 24 16.18 -16.01 8.34
CA VAL A 24 16.76 -16.07 9.69
C VAL A 24 17.12 -17.52 10.03
N ALA A 25 17.81 -17.73 11.17
CA ALA A 25 18.28 -19.05 11.58
C ALA A 25 17.15 -20.09 11.72
N ASP A 26 15.93 -19.63 12.03
CA ASP A 26 14.75 -20.48 12.22
C ASP A 26 13.87 -20.57 10.95
N SER A 27 14.29 -19.98 9.83
CA SER A 27 13.56 -20.06 8.56
C SER A 27 13.49 -21.49 8.05
N GLN A 28 12.31 -21.90 7.59
CA GLN A 28 12.06 -23.22 7.00
C GLN A 28 11.84 -23.05 5.50
N MET A 29 12.52 -23.86 4.68
CA MET A 29 12.52 -23.72 3.22
C MET A 29 11.12 -23.66 2.63
N GLU A 30 10.27 -24.61 3.01
CA GLU A 30 8.91 -24.74 2.51
C GLU A 30 8.05 -23.53 2.93
N ALA A 31 8.21 -23.06 4.18
CA ALA A 31 7.47 -21.90 4.68
C ALA A 31 7.87 -20.60 3.98
N GLU A 32 9.17 -20.41 3.72
CA GLU A 32 9.68 -19.24 2.98
C GLU A 32 9.17 -19.25 1.53
N TRP A 33 9.14 -20.43 0.89
CA TRP A 33 8.59 -20.58 -0.45
C TRP A 33 7.09 -20.22 -0.50
N ASP A 34 6.31 -20.77 0.42
CA ASP A 34 4.88 -20.48 0.54
C ASP A 34 4.64 -18.98 0.83
N GLU A 35 5.50 -18.36 1.64
CA GLU A 35 5.44 -16.92 1.90
C GLU A 35 5.70 -16.10 0.63
N LEU A 36 6.65 -16.49 -0.23
CA LEU A 36 6.87 -15.82 -1.52
C LEU A 36 5.63 -15.90 -2.42
N SER A 37 4.99 -17.07 -2.51
CA SER A 37 3.74 -17.24 -3.26
C SER A 37 2.61 -16.35 -2.71
N HIS A 38 2.41 -16.34 -1.39
CA HIS A 38 1.41 -15.47 -0.76
C HIS A 38 1.67 -13.97 -1.00
N LYS A 39 2.95 -13.56 -1.00
CA LYS A 39 3.34 -12.17 -1.28
C LYS A 39 3.15 -11.76 -2.73
N GLY A 40 3.26 -12.70 -3.67
CA GLY A 40 3.07 -12.47 -5.11
C GLY A 40 1.61 -12.48 -5.56
N GLN A 41 0.73 -13.13 -4.81
CA GLN A 41 -0.67 -13.38 -5.19
C GLN A 41 -1.47 -12.11 -5.56
N PHE A 42 -1.08 -10.93 -5.08
CA PHE A 42 -1.78 -9.69 -5.42
C PHE A 42 -1.61 -9.27 -6.90
N LEU A 43 -0.59 -9.77 -7.61
CA LEU A 43 -0.44 -9.55 -9.05
C LEU A 43 -1.47 -10.33 -9.87
N GLU A 44 -1.87 -11.49 -9.39
CA GLU A 44 -2.83 -12.38 -10.06
C GLU A 44 -4.27 -12.10 -9.63
N ALA A 45 -4.45 -11.50 -8.45
CA ALA A 45 -5.76 -11.19 -7.92
C ALA A 45 -6.48 -10.16 -8.80
N PRO A 46 -7.78 -10.36 -9.10
CA PRO A 46 -8.55 -9.35 -9.80
C PRO A 46 -8.56 -8.05 -8.99
N PRO A 47 -8.54 -6.87 -9.65
CA PRO A 47 -8.64 -5.60 -8.95
C PRO A 47 -9.87 -5.60 -8.04
N ARG A 48 -9.63 -5.46 -6.74
CA ARG A 48 -10.71 -5.26 -5.77
C ARG A 48 -10.95 -3.76 -5.61
N PRO A 49 -12.21 -3.32 -5.50
CA PRO A 49 -12.49 -1.96 -5.07
C PRO A 49 -11.75 -1.69 -3.76
N PHE A 50 -11.06 -0.57 -3.70
CA PHE A 50 -10.41 -0.09 -2.48
C PHE A 50 -10.85 1.33 -2.22
N GLY A 51 -10.61 1.79 -1.00
CA GLY A 51 -10.86 3.17 -0.60
C GLY A 51 -9.62 3.79 0.00
N LEU A 52 -9.66 5.10 0.14
CA LEU A 52 -8.65 5.83 0.88
C LEU A 52 -9.02 5.81 2.37
N ILE A 53 -8.02 5.58 3.21
CA ILE A 53 -8.14 5.71 4.66
C ILE A 53 -7.21 6.80 5.13
N GLU A 54 -7.55 7.41 6.26
CA GLU A 54 -6.66 8.33 6.94
C GLU A 54 -6.57 7.99 8.42
N THR A 55 -5.36 8.08 8.97
CA THR A 55 -5.12 7.83 10.40
C THR A 55 -4.63 9.12 11.03
N CYS A 56 -5.34 9.59 12.06
CA CYS A 56 -5.04 10.84 12.74
C CYS A 56 -4.85 10.60 14.23
N LEU A 57 -3.94 11.36 14.84
CA LEU A 57 -3.78 11.36 16.30
C LEU A 57 -4.88 12.25 16.91
N VAL A 58 -5.60 11.71 17.90
CA VAL A 58 -6.49 12.49 18.77
C VAL A 58 -5.75 12.77 20.06
N ASN A 59 -5.60 14.03 20.41
CA ASN A 59 -4.91 14.43 21.63
C ASN A 59 -5.80 14.26 22.88
N HIS A 60 -5.21 14.49 24.06
CA HIS A 60 -5.92 14.36 25.34
C HIS A 60 -7.14 15.29 25.50
N ALA A 61 -7.22 16.37 24.72
CA ALA A 61 -8.37 17.27 24.69
C ALA A 61 -9.45 16.83 23.69
N GLY A 62 -9.28 15.68 23.02
CA GLY A 62 -10.21 15.16 22.03
C GLY A 62 -10.10 15.81 20.64
N VAL A 63 -9.04 16.56 20.37
CA VAL A 63 -8.84 17.26 19.10
C VAL A 63 -7.94 16.43 18.17
N ILE A 64 -8.34 16.35 16.90
CA ILE A 64 -7.50 15.75 15.85
C ILE A 64 -6.32 16.67 15.57
N GLU A 65 -5.11 16.21 15.85
CA GLU A 65 -3.90 16.96 15.52
C GLU A 65 -3.74 17.08 14.00
N HIS A 66 -3.30 18.27 13.55
CA HIS A 66 -3.03 18.55 12.14
C HIS A 66 -4.15 18.22 11.16
N LEU A 67 -5.42 18.33 11.57
CA LEU A 67 -6.60 18.00 10.75
C LEU A 67 -6.51 18.55 9.32
N ALA A 68 -6.17 19.84 9.16
CA ALA A 68 -6.05 20.45 7.83
C ALA A 68 -4.98 19.79 6.95
N ALA A 69 -3.89 19.29 7.53
CA ALA A 69 -2.85 18.57 6.78
C ALA A 69 -3.32 17.17 6.36
N HIS A 70 -4.04 16.47 7.24
CA HIS A 70 -4.68 15.19 6.93
C HIS A 70 -5.70 15.33 5.79
N MET A 71 -6.57 16.35 5.85
CA MET A 71 -7.54 16.61 4.78
C MET A 71 -6.85 16.91 3.45
N ARG A 72 -5.79 17.73 3.43
CA ARG A 72 -5.00 17.96 2.20
C ARG A 72 -4.37 16.68 1.65
N ARG A 73 -3.86 15.79 2.51
CA ARG A 73 -3.29 14.51 2.07
C ARG A 73 -4.35 13.63 1.44
N LEU A 74 -5.53 13.53 2.06
CA LEU A 74 -6.66 12.78 1.53
C LEU A 74 -7.13 13.33 0.18
N THR A 75 -7.29 14.66 0.05
CA THR A 75 -7.65 15.32 -1.22
C THR A 75 -6.63 15.01 -2.32
N ASN A 76 -5.33 15.13 -2.00
CA ASN A 76 -4.28 14.85 -2.97
C ASN A 76 -4.28 13.37 -3.39
N SER A 77 -4.41 12.44 -2.44
CA SER A 77 -4.52 11.01 -2.74
C SER A 77 -5.75 10.69 -3.60
N ALA A 78 -6.89 11.32 -3.33
CA ALA A 78 -8.10 11.14 -4.14
C ALA A 78 -7.87 11.61 -5.58
N LYS A 79 -7.27 12.79 -5.76
CA LYS A 79 -6.94 13.33 -7.08
C LYS A 79 -5.96 12.42 -7.86
N GLU A 80 -4.87 12.02 -7.24
CA GLU A 80 -3.82 11.20 -7.89
C GLU A 80 -4.32 9.80 -8.26
N LEU A 81 -5.23 9.23 -7.45
CA LEU A 81 -5.75 7.87 -7.65
C LEU A 81 -7.13 7.85 -8.34
N GLY A 82 -7.67 9.01 -8.73
CA GLY A 82 -8.93 9.13 -9.46
C GLY A 82 -10.19 8.82 -8.65
N PHE A 83 -10.14 8.97 -7.32
CA PHE A 83 -11.34 8.80 -6.49
C PHE A 83 -12.20 10.07 -6.51
N PRO A 84 -13.54 9.94 -6.64
CA PRO A 84 -14.44 11.06 -6.40
C PRO A 84 -14.32 11.47 -4.92
N TYR A 85 -14.15 12.77 -4.69
CA TYR A 85 -13.97 13.30 -3.36
C TYR A 85 -14.59 14.69 -3.25
N ASP A 86 -15.65 14.78 -2.46
CA ASP A 86 -16.34 16.02 -2.10
C ASP A 86 -15.64 16.63 -0.88
N GLY A 87 -14.39 17.05 -1.05
CA GLY A 87 -13.72 17.89 -0.07
C GLY A 87 -13.92 19.34 -0.44
N ASP A 88 -14.45 20.14 0.47
CA ASP A 88 -14.65 21.58 0.27
C ASP A 88 -13.42 22.23 -0.40
N ALA A 89 -13.69 23.02 -1.45
CA ALA A 89 -12.71 23.82 -2.18
C ALA A 89 -12.13 24.98 -1.34
#